data_AF-A0AAW1WLU6-F1
#
_entry.id   AF-A0AAW1WLU6-F1
#
_cell.length_a   1.000
_cell.length_b   1.000
_cell.length_c   1.000
_cell.angle_alpha   90.00
_cell.angle_beta   90.00
_cell.angle_gamma   90.00
#
_symmetry.space_group_name_H-M   'P 1'
#
loop_
_entity.id
_entity.type
_entity.pdbx_description
1 polymer ?
#
loop_
_entity_poly.entity_id
_entity_poly.type
_entity_poly.pdbx_seq_one_letter_code
_entity_poly.pdbx_strand_id
1 'polypeptide(L)'
;MSTVLTVVSISQFSAPKAFQVQHQYYTTSKPILRQGCSTAIRCCNKESGERVNTIGKNYYELLGVAVDSDSKKIKQAYRNLQKIYHPDVVGQEGHEYTLKLNEAYKVLIREDLRKEYDASLGQRRVSFRGNSSTFDGSSWKGPLRPQALFVDETACIGCRECVHQASSTFVFDETLGCARVKLQYGDDDQKIEVSVDSCPVNCIHWVEREELPVLEFLIQPQPKQGYGIFGGGWERPANVFMAAKTFNKQRKVEAENQNQQRRNPSASVEEETPAQAKARAEASMKIKMEGFSKFWHWQK
;
A
#
# COMPACT_ATOMS: atom_id res chain seq x y z
N MET A 1 -45.23 -65.74 -40.19
CA MET A 1 -45.23 -65.09 -41.51
C MET A 1 -44.74 -63.67 -41.25
N SER A 2 -43.45 -63.32 -41.33
CA SER A 2 -42.40 -63.72 -42.31
C SER A 2 -42.75 -63.20 -43.71
N THR A 3 -41.90 -62.51 -44.48
CA THR A 3 -40.46 -62.06 -44.36
C THR A 3 -40.33 -60.60 -44.90
N VAL A 4 -39.19 -59.88 -45.02
CA VAL A 4 -37.73 -60.12 -44.87
C VAL A 4 -37.00 -58.80 -44.48
N LEU A 5 -35.67 -58.84 -44.26
CA LEU A 5 -34.77 -57.66 -44.15
C LEU A 5 -34.00 -57.41 -45.46
N THR A 6 -33.74 -56.16 -45.85
CA THR A 6 -32.51 -55.77 -46.59
C THR A 6 -32.10 -54.31 -46.41
N VAL A 7 -30.84 -54.15 -46.02
CA VAL A 7 -30.01 -52.93 -45.96
C VAL A 7 -29.69 -52.31 -47.34
N VAL A 8 -29.38 -51.01 -47.37
CA VAL A 8 -28.68 -50.31 -48.48
C VAL A 8 -27.68 -49.27 -47.89
N SER A 9 -26.61 -48.92 -48.61
CA SER A 9 -25.53 -48.01 -48.16
C SER A 9 -24.99 -47.21 -49.37
N ILE A 10 -24.15 -46.17 -49.26
CA ILE A 10 -23.28 -45.69 -48.17
C ILE A 10 -22.94 -44.19 -48.37
N SER A 11 -22.54 -43.44 -47.32
CA SER A 11 -21.32 -42.58 -47.36
C SER A 11 -20.98 -41.81 -46.07
N GLN A 12 -19.68 -41.81 -45.75
CA GLN A 12 -18.73 -40.69 -45.53
C GLN A 12 -19.31 -39.27 -45.30
N PHE A 13 -18.79 -38.44 -44.39
CA PHE A 13 -17.37 -38.09 -44.21
C PHE A 13 -16.84 -38.05 -42.75
N SER A 14 -15.52 -37.89 -42.59
CA SER A 14 -14.79 -38.15 -41.33
C SER A 14 -14.71 -36.96 -40.36
N ALA A 15 -14.75 -37.27 -39.06
CA ALA A 15 -14.30 -36.37 -37.99
C ALA A 15 -12.76 -36.24 -37.95
N PRO A 16 -12.20 -35.13 -37.44
CA PRO A 16 -10.78 -34.98 -37.13
C PRO A 16 -10.39 -35.71 -35.83
N LYS A 17 -9.12 -36.07 -35.69
CA LYS A 17 -8.59 -36.86 -34.57
C LYS A 17 -8.01 -35.98 -33.45
N ALA A 18 -7.99 -36.52 -32.24
CA ALA A 18 -7.14 -36.01 -31.16
C ALA A 18 -5.66 -36.09 -31.55
N PHE A 19 -4.85 -35.12 -31.09
CA PHE A 19 -3.40 -35.15 -31.20
C PHE A 19 -2.76 -34.95 -29.83
N GLN A 20 -1.69 -35.69 -29.56
CA GLN A 20 -1.11 -35.89 -28.24
C GLN A 20 0.36 -35.46 -28.28
N VAL A 21 0.71 -34.37 -27.59
CA VAL A 21 2.09 -33.87 -27.53
C VAL A 21 2.80 -34.46 -26.31
N GLN A 22 3.96 -35.06 -26.54
CA GLN A 22 4.77 -35.72 -25.52
C GLN A 22 5.92 -34.83 -25.04
N HIS A 23 6.34 -35.02 -23.78
CA HIS A 23 7.65 -34.56 -23.31
C HIS A 23 8.77 -35.41 -23.94
N GLN A 24 9.74 -34.76 -24.60
CA GLN A 24 11.10 -35.28 -24.80
C GLN A 24 12.10 -34.14 -24.49
N TYR A 25 12.66 -34.06 -23.28
CA TYR A 25 14.00 -34.56 -22.92
C TYR A 25 15.04 -34.58 -24.07
N TYR A 26 16.14 -33.84 -23.86
CA TYR A 26 17.41 -34.03 -24.57
C TYR A 26 18.55 -34.08 -23.54
N THR A 27 19.30 -35.18 -23.52
CA THR A 27 20.39 -35.43 -22.55
C THR A 27 21.57 -36.14 -23.19
N THR A 28 22.56 -35.37 -23.69
CA THR A 28 23.87 -35.83 -24.19
C THR A 28 24.78 -34.62 -24.38
N SER A 29 26.11 -34.67 -24.21
CA SER A 29 27.00 -35.54 -23.41
C SER A 29 28.41 -34.90 -23.41
N LYS A 30 29.26 -35.21 -22.42
CA LYS A 30 30.64 -34.67 -22.32
C LYS A 30 31.61 -35.39 -23.30
N PRO A 31 32.77 -34.78 -23.64
CA PRO A 31 34.01 -35.00 -22.87
C PRO A 31 34.59 -33.68 -22.33
N ILE A 32 35.39 -33.57 -21.24
CA ILE A 32 36.37 -34.43 -20.54
C ILE A 32 37.80 -34.39 -21.14
N LEU A 33 38.59 -33.45 -20.62
CA LEU A 33 39.99 -33.52 -20.16
C LEU A 33 40.17 -32.27 -19.26
N ARG A 34 40.59 -32.33 -17.98
CA ARG A 34 41.90 -32.72 -17.39
C ARG A 34 43.07 -31.91 -17.99
N GLN A 35 43.99 -31.33 -17.22
CA GLN A 35 44.20 -31.37 -15.76
C GLN A 35 45.00 -30.12 -15.31
N GLY A 36 44.86 -29.68 -14.06
CA GLY A 36 45.69 -28.60 -13.50
C GLY A 36 45.23 -28.13 -12.11
N CYS A 37 46.05 -28.33 -11.09
CA CYS A 37 45.79 -27.86 -9.73
C CYS A 37 46.97 -27.02 -9.23
N SER A 38 46.72 -25.76 -8.88
CA SER A 38 47.66 -24.94 -8.11
C SER A 38 46.92 -23.79 -7.41
N THR A 39 46.81 -23.93 -6.09
CA THR A 39 46.73 -22.85 -5.08
C THR A 39 46.68 -21.40 -5.57
N ALA A 40 45.51 -20.76 -5.46
CA ALA A 40 45.40 -19.30 -5.34
C ALA A 40 44.14 -18.94 -4.55
N ILE A 41 44.28 -18.14 -3.50
CA ILE A 41 43.15 -17.52 -2.79
C ILE A 41 42.60 -16.40 -3.69
N ARG A 42 41.32 -16.47 -4.05
CA ARG A 42 40.62 -15.34 -4.66
C ARG A 42 39.16 -15.31 -4.21
N CYS A 43 38.89 -14.49 -3.20
CA CYS A 43 37.53 -14.12 -2.84
C CYS A 43 36.91 -13.33 -3.99
N CYS A 44 35.77 -13.79 -4.50
CA CYS A 44 34.91 -12.99 -5.36
C CYS A 44 33.52 -12.93 -4.72
N ASN A 45 33.26 -11.82 -4.01
CA ASN A 45 31.92 -11.44 -3.62
C ASN A 45 31.03 -11.39 -4.87
N LYS A 46 29.76 -11.75 -4.74
CA LYS A 46 28.73 -11.25 -5.66
C LYS A 46 27.74 -10.43 -4.86
N GLU A 47 27.86 -9.12 -5.02
CA GLU A 47 27.10 -8.12 -4.30
C GLU A 47 25.71 -7.99 -4.92
N SER A 48 24.67 -8.30 -4.15
CA SER A 48 23.29 -7.83 -4.39
C SER A 48 22.94 -6.86 -3.25
N GLY A 49 23.60 -5.71 -3.28
CA GLY A 49 23.56 -4.73 -2.19
C GLY A 49 22.40 -3.76 -2.30
N GLU A 50 21.30 -4.02 -1.58
CA GLU A 50 20.35 -2.98 -1.16
C GLU A 50 20.19 -3.03 0.36
N ARG A 51 20.99 -2.24 1.08
CA ARG A 51 20.85 -2.04 2.53
C ARG A 51 19.72 -1.06 2.83
N VAL A 52 18.50 -1.40 2.42
CA VAL A 52 17.29 -0.67 2.82
C VAL A 52 17.03 -0.97 4.30
N ASN A 53 17.65 -0.19 5.19
CA ASN A 53 17.45 -0.33 6.64
C ASN A 53 16.13 0.31 7.10
N THR A 54 15.03 0.02 6.40
CA THR A 54 13.69 0.11 6.97
C THR A 54 13.51 -1.11 7.86
N ILE A 55 13.64 -0.93 9.17
CA ILE A 55 13.21 -1.93 10.16
C ILE A 55 11.74 -2.24 9.84
N GLY A 56 11.49 -3.47 9.36
CA GLY A 56 10.28 -3.80 8.59
C GLY A 56 8.99 -3.46 9.33
N LYS A 57 8.07 -2.77 8.64
CA LYS A 57 6.74 -2.46 9.20
C LYS A 57 5.82 -3.69 9.18
N ASN A 58 6.24 -4.73 8.47
CA ASN A 58 5.55 -5.99 8.31
C ASN A 58 6.47 -7.19 8.64
N TYR A 59 5.94 -8.23 9.27
CA TYR A 59 6.71 -9.40 9.72
C TYR A 59 7.26 -10.25 8.55
N TYR A 60 6.60 -10.23 7.41
CA TYR A 60 7.05 -10.86 6.16
C TYR A 60 8.36 -10.24 5.65
N GLU A 61 8.44 -8.90 5.63
CA GLU A 61 9.65 -8.14 5.29
C GLU A 61 10.79 -8.46 6.26
N LEU A 62 10.50 -8.47 7.57
CA LEU A 62 11.50 -8.72 8.61
C LEU A 62 12.13 -10.12 8.51
N LEU A 63 11.38 -11.12 8.05
CA LEU A 63 11.89 -12.47 7.79
C LEU A 63 12.45 -12.65 6.37
N GLY A 64 12.32 -11.66 5.47
CA GLY A 64 12.74 -11.78 4.07
C GLY A 64 11.93 -12.81 3.27
N VAL A 65 10.64 -12.96 3.55
CA VAL A 65 9.75 -13.95 2.92
C VAL A 65 8.51 -13.29 2.32
N ALA A 66 7.99 -13.84 1.23
CA ALA A 66 6.76 -13.35 0.59
C ALA A 66 5.50 -13.77 1.37
N VAL A 67 4.41 -13.00 1.22
CA VAL A 67 3.14 -13.14 1.99
C VAL A 67 2.46 -14.50 1.78
N ASP A 68 2.68 -15.13 0.62
CA ASP A 68 2.21 -16.47 0.23
C ASP A 68 3.05 -17.63 0.80
N SER A 69 4.11 -17.35 1.56
CA SER A 69 5.09 -18.36 1.95
C SER A 69 4.52 -19.46 2.87
N ASP A 70 4.86 -20.71 2.56
CA ASP A 70 4.63 -21.87 3.43
C ASP A 70 5.39 -21.75 4.77
N SER A 71 4.77 -22.29 5.81
CA SER A 71 5.32 -22.56 7.14
C SER A 71 6.77 -23.05 7.15
N LYS A 72 7.15 -23.93 6.19
CA LYS A 72 8.52 -24.47 6.08
C LYS A 72 9.53 -23.39 5.67
N LYS A 73 9.17 -22.51 4.72
CA LYS A 73 10.01 -21.37 4.31
C LYS A 73 10.19 -20.40 5.47
N ILE A 74 9.09 -20.03 6.15
CA ILE A 74 9.09 -19.12 7.31
C ILE A 74 10.03 -19.67 8.41
N LYS A 75 9.91 -20.96 8.73
CA LYS A 75 10.75 -21.65 9.73
C LYS A 75 12.22 -21.75 9.31
N GLN A 76 12.52 -21.86 8.01
CA GLN A 76 13.89 -21.85 7.49
C GLN A 76 14.51 -20.45 7.53
N ALA A 77 13.78 -19.42 7.11
CA ALA A 77 14.22 -18.03 7.14
C ALA A 77 14.55 -17.56 8.56
N TYR A 78 13.63 -17.76 9.51
CA TYR A 78 13.85 -17.48 10.93
C TYR A 78 15.10 -18.19 11.49
N ARG A 79 15.31 -19.48 11.16
CA ARG A 79 16.50 -20.23 11.58
C ARG A 79 17.80 -19.74 10.97
N ASN A 80 17.77 -19.15 9.77
CA ASN A 80 18.94 -18.56 9.14
C ASN A 80 19.27 -17.20 9.80
N LEU A 81 18.26 -16.35 9.99
CA LEU A 81 18.41 -15.04 10.62
C LEU A 81 18.88 -15.16 12.09
N GLN A 82 18.32 -16.08 12.89
CA GLN A 82 18.79 -16.30 14.26
C GLN A 82 20.25 -16.78 14.36
N LYS A 83 20.81 -17.44 13.34
CA LYS A 83 22.25 -17.79 13.34
C LYS A 83 23.15 -16.58 13.08
N ILE A 84 22.64 -15.56 12.39
CA ILE A 84 23.37 -14.34 12.03
C ILE A 84 23.29 -13.30 13.15
N TYR A 85 22.12 -13.19 13.80
CA TYR A 85 21.80 -12.10 14.73
C TYR A 85 21.63 -12.53 16.20
N HIS A 86 22.10 -13.73 16.59
CA HIS A 86 22.07 -14.16 17.98
C HIS A 86 22.91 -13.20 18.87
N PRO A 87 22.49 -12.86 20.09
CA PRO A 87 23.32 -12.07 21.01
C PRO A 87 24.68 -12.73 21.32
N ASP A 88 24.78 -14.06 21.29
CA ASP A 88 26.06 -14.77 21.48
C ASP A 88 27.06 -14.55 20.31
N VAL A 89 26.59 -14.03 19.16
CA VAL A 89 27.38 -13.80 17.94
C VAL A 89 27.61 -12.31 17.69
N VAL A 90 26.59 -11.47 17.95
CA VAL A 90 26.59 -10.02 17.64
C VAL A 90 26.63 -9.14 18.90
N GLY A 91 26.53 -9.74 20.09
CA GLY A 91 26.45 -9.00 21.35
C GLY A 91 25.10 -8.29 21.53
N GLN A 92 25.13 -7.21 22.31
CA GLN A 92 23.95 -6.46 22.75
C GLN A 92 23.04 -6.01 21.59
N GLU A 93 23.63 -5.60 20.45
CA GLU A 93 22.90 -5.12 19.27
C GLU A 93 22.02 -6.21 18.63
N GLY A 94 22.45 -7.48 18.72
CA GLY A 94 21.67 -8.62 18.22
C GLY A 94 20.40 -8.91 19.04
N HIS A 95 20.32 -8.44 20.30
CA HIS A 95 19.21 -8.74 21.20
C HIS A 95 17.89 -8.15 20.72
N GLU A 96 17.86 -6.86 20.37
CA GLU A 96 16.65 -6.20 19.86
C GLU A 96 16.12 -6.81 18.56
N TYR A 97 17.03 -7.18 17.65
CA TYR A 97 16.67 -7.77 16.37
C TYR A 97 16.16 -9.21 16.56
N THR A 98 16.84 -10.00 17.40
CA THR A 98 16.37 -11.32 17.86
C THR A 98 14.96 -11.24 18.48
N LEU A 99 14.65 -10.22 19.29
CA LEU A 99 13.33 -10.06 19.90
C LEU A 99 12.24 -9.88 18.84
N LYS A 100 12.47 -8.99 17.86
CA LYS A 100 11.55 -8.70 16.75
C LYS A 100 11.39 -9.91 15.81
N LEU A 101 12.46 -10.67 15.56
CA LEU A 101 12.41 -11.96 14.83
C LEU A 101 11.56 -13.01 15.56
N ASN A 102 11.67 -13.08 16.89
CA ASN A 102 10.88 -14.00 17.71
C ASN A 102 9.39 -13.64 17.71
N GLU A 103 9.03 -12.36 17.71
CA GLU A 103 7.65 -11.89 17.55
C GLU A 103 7.08 -12.25 16.17
N ALA A 104 7.80 -11.91 15.10
CA ALA A 104 7.43 -12.26 13.73
C ALA A 104 7.20 -13.77 13.55
N TYR A 105 8.10 -14.60 14.09
CA TYR A 105 7.96 -16.05 14.02
C TYR A 105 6.76 -16.57 14.83
N LYS A 106 6.51 -16.05 16.05
CA LYS A 106 5.34 -16.44 16.87
C LYS A 106 4.02 -16.19 16.15
N VAL A 107 3.89 -15.04 15.47
CA VAL A 107 2.68 -14.66 14.73
C VAL A 107 2.55 -15.49 13.45
N LEU A 108 3.60 -15.54 12.61
CA LEU A 108 3.51 -16.14 11.28
C LEU A 108 3.55 -17.69 11.26
N ILE A 109 3.96 -18.35 12.35
CA ILE A 109 3.97 -19.83 12.43
C ILE A 109 2.60 -20.43 12.83
N ARG A 110 1.72 -19.64 13.46
CA ARG A 110 0.36 -20.06 13.84
C ARG A 110 -0.64 -19.55 12.82
N GLU A 111 -1.43 -20.45 12.24
CA GLU A 111 -2.35 -20.07 11.17
C GLU A 111 -3.44 -19.08 11.63
N ASP A 112 -3.93 -19.23 12.87
CA ASP A 112 -4.91 -18.31 13.49
C ASP A 112 -4.33 -16.89 13.60
N LEU A 113 -3.14 -16.76 14.21
CA LEU A 113 -2.47 -15.47 14.43
C LEU A 113 -2.00 -14.84 13.12
N ARG A 114 -1.61 -15.67 12.12
CA ARG A 114 -1.29 -15.19 10.77
C ARG A 114 -2.52 -14.60 10.09
N LYS A 115 -3.68 -15.26 10.17
CA LYS A 115 -4.96 -14.73 9.61
C LYS A 115 -5.39 -13.43 10.29
N GLU A 116 -5.30 -13.36 11.62
CA GLU A 116 -5.58 -12.15 12.38
C GLU A 116 -4.61 -11.01 12.01
N TYR A 117 -3.32 -11.33 11.87
CA TYR A 117 -2.29 -10.37 11.46
C TYR A 117 -2.51 -9.86 10.03
N ASP A 118 -2.75 -10.75 9.07
CA ASP A 118 -3.01 -10.41 7.67
C ASP A 118 -4.26 -9.51 7.54
N ALA A 119 -5.32 -9.79 8.31
CA ALA A 119 -6.49 -8.92 8.42
C ALA A 119 -6.13 -7.54 9.04
N SER A 120 -5.31 -7.51 10.10
CA SER A 120 -4.86 -6.25 10.72
C SER A 120 -4.05 -5.36 9.78
N LEU A 121 -3.31 -5.95 8.82
CA LEU A 121 -2.60 -5.20 7.79
C LEU A 121 -3.53 -4.63 6.72
N GLY A 122 -4.68 -5.27 6.45
CA GLY A 122 -5.78 -4.66 5.69
C GLY A 122 -6.46 -3.52 6.45
N GLN A 123 -6.69 -3.69 7.76
CA GLN A 123 -7.32 -2.68 8.62
C GLN A 123 -6.42 -1.50 8.99
N ARG A 124 -5.16 -1.46 8.55
CA ARG A 124 -4.22 -0.36 8.80
C ARG A 124 -4.56 0.88 7.94
N ARG A 125 -5.75 1.45 8.19
CA ARG A 125 -6.18 2.77 7.71
C ARG A 125 -5.06 3.79 7.92
N VAL A 126 -4.82 4.65 6.94
CA VAL A 126 -3.85 5.74 7.10
C VAL A 126 -4.37 6.68 8.17
N SER A 127 -3.69 6.73 9.32
CA SER A 127 -4.01 7.63 10.43
C SER A 127 -3.67 9.07 10.08
N PHE A 128 -4.48 9.70 9.22
CA PHE A 128 -4.43 11.12 8.96
C PHE A 128 -4.69 11.87 10.28
N ARG A 129 -3.70 12.63 10.74
CA ARG A 129 -3.71 13.36 12.01
C ARG A 129 -4.60 14.61 11.90
N GLY A 130 -5.91 14.43 11.95
CA GLY A 130 -6.87 15.54 11.86
C GLY A 130 -8.34 15.15 12.10
N ASN A 131 -8.79 15.39 13.34
CA ASN A 131 -10.19 15.47 13.78
C ASN A 131 -11.05 14.17 13.77
N SER A 132 -12.03 14.11 14.67
CA SER A 132 -12.85 12.91 14.95
C SER A 132 -14.22 12.95 14.27
N SER A 133 -14.24 13.07 12.94
CA SER A 133 -15.45 12.99 12.12
C SER A 133 -15.37 11.81 11.16
N THR A 134 -15.87 10.65 11.59
CA THR A 134 -16.30 9.50 10.78
C THR A 134 -15.61 9.34 9.41
N PHE A 135 -14.29 9.13 9.40
CA PHE A 135 -13.57 8.81 8.16
C PHE A 135 -13.94 7.40 7.70
N ASP A 136 -14.97 7.30 6.87
CA ASP A 136 -15.48 6.04 6.33
C ASP A 136 -14.76 5.63 5.03
N GLY A 137 -13.42 5.74 5.05
CA GLY A 137 -12.56 5.18 4.00
C GLY A 137 -12.66 3.65 3.97
N SER A 138 -12.60 3.07 2.78
CA SER A 138 -12.98 1.68 2.53
C SER A 138 -12.16 0.68 3.36
N SER A 139 -12.86 -0.34 3.88
CA SER A 139 -12.21 -1.43 4.61
C SER A 139 -11.56 -2.41 3.63
N TRP A 140 -10.53 -3.15 4.04
CA TRP A 140 -9.88 -4.16 3.19
C TRP A 140 -10.15 -5.58 3.68
N LYS A 141 -10.45 -6.48 2.74
CA LYS A 141 -10.62 -7.92 2.97
C LYS A 141 -9.53 -8.70 2.22
N GLY A 142 -8.98 -9.73 2.87
CA GLY A 142 -8.04 -10.66 2.25
C GLY A 142 -6.57 -10.18 2.22
N PRO A 143 -5.71 -10.82 1.40
CA PRO A 143 -4.26 -10.61 1.41
C PRO A 143 -3.83 -9.26 0.84
N LEU A 144 -2.53 -8.96 0.97
CA LEU A 144 -1.92 -7.70 0.49
C LEU A 144 -1.89 -7.60 -1.05
N ARG A 145 -3.02 -7.22 -1.65
CA ARG A 145 -3.08 -6.82 -3.08
C ARG A 145 -2.53 -5.39 -3.27
N PRO A 146 -1.72 -5.12 -4.31
CA PRO A 146 -1.13 -3.80 -4.56
C PRO A 146 -2.14 -2.79 -5.11
N GLN A 147 -3.19 -3.26 -5.79
CA GLN A 147 -4.26 -2.44 -6.36
C GLN A 147 -5.48 -2.38 -5.43
N ALA A 148 -6.22 -1.29 -5.54
CA ALA A 148 -7.50 -0.99 -4.92
C ALA A 148 -8.54 -0.63 -5.99
N LEU A 149 -9.82 -0.71 -5.62
CA LEU A 149 -10.94 -0.14 -6.36
C LEU A 149 -11.22 1.28 -5.84
N PHE A 150 -11.47 2.21 -6.74
CA PHE A 150 -11.99 3.55 -6.43
C PHE A 150 -13.19 3.83 -7.33
N VAL A 151 -14.21 4.51 -6.81
CA VAL A 151 -15.34 5.01 -7.61
C VAL A 151 -15.33 6.53 -7.57
N ASP A 152 -15.32 7.15 -8.75
CA ASP A 152 -15.42 8.61 -8.84
C ASP A 152 -16.91 9.03 -8.76
N GLU A 153 -17.32 9.41 -7.55
CA GLU A 153 -18.63 10.03 -7.24
C GLU A 153 -18.99 11.20 -8.17
N THR A 154 -18.01 11.91 -8.76
CA THR A 154 -18.27 13.06 -9.64
C THR A 154 -18.61 12.65 -11.08
N ALA A 155 -18.15 11.47 -11.51
CA ALA A 155 -18.48 10.87 -12.80
C ALA A 155 -19.62 9.83 -12.72
N CYS A 156 -19.94 9.34 -11.53
CA CYS A 156 -20.92 8.27 -11.32
C CYS A 156 -22.37 8.76 -11.52
N ILE A 157 -22.99 8.41 -12.66
CA ILE A 157 -24.40 8.69 -12.98
C ILE A 157 -25.42 7.82 -12.22
N GLY A 158 -24.98 7.05 -11.22
CA GLY A 158 -25.88 6.30 -10.35
C GLY A 158 -26.58 5.07 -10.95
N CYS A 159 -26.03 4.47 -12.00
CA CYS A 159 -26.62 3.30 -12.71
C CYS A 159 -26.86 2.02 -11.88
N ARG A 160 -26.37 1.95 -10.62
CA ARG A 160 -26.47 0.82 -9.67
C ARG A 160 -25.87 -0.54 -10.10
N GLU A 161 -25.53 -0.76 -11.37
CA GLU A 161 -25.06 -2.05 -11.92
C GLU A 161 -23.95 -2.74 -11.08
N CYS A 162 -22.90 -2.01 -10.71
CA CYS A 162 -21.81 -2.53 -9.89
C CYS A 162 -22.24 -3.05 -8.50
N VAL A 163 -23.33 -2.51 -7.95
CA VAL A 163 -23.94 -2.92 -6.67
C VAL A 163 -24.87 -4.11 -6.86
N HIS A 164 -25.51 -4.26 -8.02
CA HIS A 164 -26.28 -5.46 -8.36
C HIS A 164 -25.38 -6.70 -8.53
N GLN A 165 -24.20 -6.52 -9.13
CA GLN A 165 -23.25 -7.61 -9.40
C GLN A 165 -22.27 -7.92 -8.24
N ALA A 166 -21.87 -6.92 -7.45
CA ALA A 166 -20.91 -7.07 -6.35
C ALA A 166 -21.30 -6.23 -5.10
N SER A 167 -22.42 -6.60 -4.49
CA SER A 167 -23.06 -5.89 -3.36
C SER A 167 -22.29 -5.92 -2.03
N SER A 168 -21.27 -6.77 -1.88
CA SER A 168 -20.41 -6.75 -0.68
C SER A 168 -19.30 -5.70 -0.81
N THR A 169 -18.87 -5.44 -2.04
CA THR A 169 -17.77 -4.57 -2.43
C THR A 169 -18.24 -3.13 -2.60
N PHE A 170 -19.30 -2.93 -3.39
CA PHE A 170 -19.87 -1.63 -3.71
C PHE A 170 -21.16 -1.37 -2.93
N VAL A 171 -21.39 -0.11 -2.57
CA VAL A 171 -22.63 0.38 -1.95
C VAL A 171 -23.13 1.58 -2.73
N PHE A 172 -24.46 1.74 -2.83
CA PHE A 172 -25.08 2.92 -3.42
C PHE A 172 -25.49 3.90 -2.31
N ASP A 173 -25.16 5.18 -2.47
CA ASP A 173 -25.62 6.26 -1.59
C ASP A 173 -26.85 6.95 -2.20
N GLU A 174 -28.02 6.71 -1.62
CA GLU A 174 -29.28 7.30 -2.07
C GLU A 174 -29.37 8.81 -1.82
N THR A 175 -28.50 9.39 -0.97
CA THR A 175 -28.48 10.84 -0.70
C THR A 175 -27.66 11.62 -1.72
N LEU A 176 -26.64 11.00 -2.31
CA LEU A 176 -25.79 11.61 -3.35
C LEU A 176 -26.10 11.11 -4.77
N GLY A 177 -26.81 9.98 -4.89
CA GLY A 177 -27.12 9.34 -6.18
C GLY A 177 -25.94 8.60 -6.80
N CYS A 178 -24.85 8.38 -6.07
CA CYS A 178 -23.61 7.78 -6.58
C CYS A 178 -23.30 6.43 -5.90
N ALA A 179 -22.42 5.64 -6.52
CA ALA A 179 -21.85 4.44 -5.91
C ALA A 179 -20.53 4.77 -5.18
N ARG A 180 -20.21 4.02 -4.13
CA ARG A 180 -18.94 4.02 -3.40
C ARG A 180 -18.41 2.60 -3.19
N VAL A 181 -17.11 2.46 -2.99
CA VAL A 181 -16.51 1.20 -2.48
C VAL A 181 -16.60 1.20 -0.96
N LYS A 182 -17.17 0.13 -0.38
CA LYS A 182 -17.25 -0.05 1.08
C LYS A 182 -16.17 -1.03 1.58
N LEU A 183 -15.92 -2.08 0.81
CA LEU A 183 -15.04 -3.19 1.17
C LEU A 183 -14.20 -3.60 -0.04
N GLN A 184 -12.92 -3.28 -0.02
CA GLN A 184 -11.96 -3.71 -1.04
C GLN A 184 -11.91 -5.25 -1.05
N TYR A 185 -12.19 -5.84 -2.22
CA TYR A 185 -12.29 -7.28 -2.44
C TYR A 185 -13.31 -7.98 -1.53
N GLY A 186 -14.50 -7.37 -1.42
CA GLY A 186 -15.66 -7.91 -0.70
C GLY A 186 -16.21 -9.19 -1.32
N ASP A 187 -16.36 -9.21 -2.65
CA ASP A 187 -16.90 -10.32 -3.45
C ASP A 187 -15.79 -11.07 -4.21
N ASP A 188 -16.18 -12.06 -5.02
CA ASP A 188 -15.26 -12.80 -5.89
C ASP A 188 -14.68 -11.90 -6.99
N ASP A 189 -13.39 -12.07 -7.32
CA ASP A 189 -12.67 -11.23 -8.30
C ASP A 189 -13.40 -11.13 -9.66
N GLN A 190 -14.02 -12.22 -10.13
CA GLN A 190 -14.81 -12.22 -11.38
C GLN A 190 -16.07 -11.34 -11.33
N LYS A 191 -16.72 -11.23 -10.15
CA LYS A 191 -17.87 -10.32 -9.98
C LYS A 191 -17.42 -8.87 -10.01
N ILE A 192 -16.27 -8.60 -9.38
CA ILE A 192 -15.65 -7.27 -9.35
C ILE A 192 -15.26 -6.83 -10.77
N GLU A 193 -14.63 -7.72 -11.55
CA GLU A 193 -14.27 -7.48 -12.95
C GLU A 193 -15.51 -7.14 -13.80
N VAL A 194 -16.58 -7.95 -13.73
CA VAL A 194 -17.86 -7.66 -14.42
C VAL A 194 -18.50 -6.37 -13.92
N SER A 195 -18.42 -6.04 -12.62
CA SER A 195 -18.92 -4.76 -12.08
C SER A 195 -18.17 -3.54 -12.61
N VAL A 196 -16.88 -3.67 -12.97
CA VAL A 196 -16.08 -2.60 -13.60
C VAL A 196 -16.46 -2.47 -15.08
N ASP A 197 -16.43 -3.58 -15.82
CA ASP A 197 -16.67 -3.59 -17.28
C ASP A 197 -18.12 -3.20 -17.65
N SER A 198 -19.09 -3.47 -16.76
CA SER A 198 -20.50 -3.10 -16.98
C SER A 198 -20.80 -1.63 -16.69
N CYS A 199 -19.82 -0.80 -16.36
CA CYS A 199 -20.03 0.60 -16.00
C CYS A 199 -20.20 1.51 -17.25
N PRO A 200 -21.41 2.06 -17.53
CA PRO A 200 -21.67 2.80 -18.77
C PRO A 200 -20.92 4.14 -18.90
N VAL A 201 -20.29 4.61 -17.81
CA VAL A 201 -19.52 5.86 -17.74
C VAL A 201 -18.08 5.64 -17.26
N ASN A 202 -17.64 4.38 -17.09
CA ASN A 202 -16.30 4.02 -16.60
C ASN A 202 -15.88 4.74 -15.31
N CYS A 203 -16.80 5.04 -14.39
CA CYS A 203 -16.50 5.76 -13.14
C CYS A 203 -15.85 4.89 -12.05
N ILE A 204 -15.39 3.67 -12.39
CA ILE A 204 -14.74 2.73 -11.49
C ILE A 204 -13.31 2.51 -11.98
N HIS A 205 -12.35 2.66 -11.08
CA HIS A 205 -10.93 2.72 -11.43
C HIS A 205 -10.10 1.81 -10.53
N TRP A 206 -9.15 1.12 -11.15
CA TRP A 206 -8.07 0.42 -10.45
C TRP A 206 -6.97 1.43 -10.09
N VAL A 207 -6.60 1.49 -8.81
CA VAL A 207 -5.68 2.49 -8.24
C VAL A 207 -4.62 1.80 -7.38
N GLU A 208 -3.43 2.37 -7.23
CA GLU A 208 -2.46 1.87 -6.24
C GLU A 208 -2.97 2.03 -4.80
N ARG A 209 -2.72 1.03 -3.96
CA ARG A 209 -3.06 1.01 -2.51
C ARG A 209 -2.60 2.27 -1.77
N GLU A 210 -1.49 2.88 -2.19
CA GLU A 210 -0.91 4.07 -1.55
C GLU A 210 -1.64 5.37 -1.94
N GLU A 211 -2.27 5.44 -3.11
CA GLU A 211 -3.01 6.62 -3.57
C GLU A 211 -4.48 6.62 -3.12
N LEU A 212 -5.10 5.44 -2.93
CA LEU A 212 -6.50 5.31 -2.49
C LEU A 212 -6.87 6.23 -1.30
N PRO A 213 -6.10 6.29 -0.19
CA PRO A 213 -6.47 7.12 0.97
C PRO A 213 -6.42 8.63 0.70
N VAL A 214 -5.68 9.05 -0.35
CA VAL A 214 -5.65 10.44 -0.81
C VAL A 214 -6.86 10.75 -1.69
N LEU A 215 -7.27 9.82 -2.56
CA LEU A 215 -8.49 9.97 -3.36
C LEU A 215 -9.76 9.98 -2.49
N GLU A 216 -9.86 9.06 -1.52
CA GLU A 216 -10.97 9.00 -0.56
C GLU A 216 -11.11 10.30 0.26
N PHE A 217 -10.00 10.96 0.60
CA PHE A 217 -10.00 12.25 1.27
C PHE A 217 -10.41 13.42 0.35
N LEU A 218 -9.97 13.40 -0.91
CA LEU A 218 -10.19 14.49 -1.86
C LEU A 218 -11.57 14.48 -2.55
N ILE A 219 -12.27 13.34 -2.57
CA ILE A 219 -13.63 13.26 -3.14
C ILE A 219 -14.73 13.64 -2.15
N GLN A 220 -14.42 13.61 -0.84
CA GLN A 220 -15.32 14.11 0.20
C GLN A 220 -15.63 15.61 -0.03
N PRO A 221 -16.89 16.05 0.12
CA PRO A 221 -17.25 17.45 -0.05
C PRO A 221 -16.57 18.28 1.05
N GLN A 222 -15.63 19.15 0.66
CA GLN A 222 -14.93 20.04 1.57
C GLN A 222 -15.69 21.37 1.73
N PRO A 223 -15.80 21.93 2.95
CA PRO A 223 -16.50 23.20 3.17
C PRO A 223 -15.65 24.36 2.63
N LYS A 224 -16.13 25.04 1.59
CA LYS A 224 -15.42 26.17 0.98
C LYS A 224 -15.46 27.36 1.94
N GLN A 225 -14.29 27.77 2.42
CA GLN A 225 -14.13 28.89 3.34
C GLN A 225 -14.36 30.23 2.63
N GLY A 226 -15.63 30.60 2.49
CA GLY A 226 -16.07 31.79 1.77
C GLY A 226 -15.86 33.08 2.55
N TYR A 227 -15.15 34.03 1.94
CA TYR A 227 -15.06 35.41 2.41
C TYR A 227 -16.00 36.30 1.59
N GLY A 228 -17.15 36.68 2.15
CA GLY A 228 -18.11 37.59 1.52
C GLY A 228 -19.58 37.27 1.83
N ILE A 229 -20.50 38.06 1.29
CA ILE A 229 -21.95 37.93 1.55
C ILE A 229 -22.56 36.67 0.89
N PHE A 230 -21.94 36.16 -0.17
CA PHE A 230 -22.22 34.83 -0.76
C PHE A 230 -21.26 33.74 -0.23
N GLY A 231 -20.69 33.95 0.97
CA GLY A 231 -19.55 33.20 1.50
C GLY A 231 -19.89 31.85 2.14
N GLY A 232 -20.33 30.87 1.35
CA GLY A 232 -20.47 29.49 1.83
C GLY A 232 -20.92 28.52 0.73
N GLY A 233 -20.20 27.42 0.56
CA GLY A 233 -20.52 26.39 -0.41
C GLY A 233 -19.69 25.13 -0.21
N TRP A 234 -19.97 24.09 -1.00
CA TRP A 234 -19.20 22.85 -1.05
C TRP A 234 -18.52 22.75 -2.41
N GLU A 235 -17.22 22.55 -2.44
CA GLU A 235 -16.44 22.50 -3.68
C GLU A 235 -15.65 21.20 -3.75
N ARG A 236 -16.02 20.33 -4.68
CA ARG A 236 -15.26 19.12 -5.04
C ARG A 236 -14.28 19.46 -6.18
N PRO A 237 -13.08 18.87 -6.22
CA PRO A 237 -12.17 19.02 -7.35
C PRO A 237 -12.78 18.39 -8.61
N ALA A 238 -12.75 19.09 -9.73
CA ALA A 238 -13.35 18.64 -11.00
C ALA A 238 -12.70 17.39 -11.62
N ASN A 239 -11.56 16.93 -11.09
CA ASN A 239 -10.87 15.69 -11.46
C ASN A 239 -10.07 15.21 -10.22
N VAL A 240 -10.55 14.20 -9.50
CA VAL A 240 -9.96 13.79 -8.20
C VAL A 240 -8.51 13.30 -8.36
N PHE A 241 -8.20 12.59 -9.44
CA PHE A 241 -6.83 12.15 -9.77
C PHE A 241 -5.84 13.29 -10.01
N MET A 242 -6.29 14.43 -10.56
CA MET A 242 -5.42 15.60 -10.72
C MET A 242 -5.14 16.25 -9.36
N ALA A 243 -6.14 16.33 -8.49
CA ALA A 243 -5.98 16.82 -7.12
C ALA A 243 -5.06 15.92 -6.27
N ALA A 244 -5.14 14.60 -6.43
CA ALA A 244 -4.22 13.67 -5.75
C ALA A 244 -2.77 13.86 -6.22
N LYS A 245 -2.55 14.06 -7.52
CA LYS A 245 -1.21 14.31 -8.08
C LYS A 245 -0.63 15.66 -7.62
N THR A 246 -1.43 16.71 -7.50
CA THR A 246 -0.94 17.99 -6.94
C THR A 246 -0.68 17.90 -5.44
N PHE A 247 -1.55 17.25 -4.66
CA PHE A 247 -1.37 17.00 -3.23
C PHE A 247 -0.11 16.17 -2.93
N ASN A 248 0.07 15.05 -3.64
CA ASN A 248 1.26 14.21 -3.49
C ASN A 248 2.55 14.94 -3.92
N LYS A 249 2.49 15.87 -4.89
CA LYS A 249 3.61 16.74 -5.26
C LYS A 249 3.92 17.77 -4.15
N GLN A 250 2.90 18.42 -3.59
CA GLN A 250 3.05 19.38 -2.49
C GLN A 250 3.73 18.72 -1.28
N ARG A 251 3.25 17.54 -0.86
CA ARG A 251 3.83 16.81 0.28
C ARG A 251 5.28 16.35 0.05
N LYS A 252 5.69 16.07 -1.20
CA LYS A 252 7.10 15.79 -1.54
C LYS A 252 7.95 17.04 -1.38
N VAL A 253 7.53 18.18 -1.91
CA VAL A 253 8.22 19.47 -1.74
C VAL A 253 8.30 19.90 -0.27
N GLU A 254 7.24 19.70 0.52
CA GLU A 254 7.26 19.94 1.98
C GLU A 254 8.29 19.06 2.70
N ALA A 255 8.34 17.76 2.39
CA ALA A 255 9.29 16.82 2.98
C ALA A 255 10.75 17.13 2.56
N GLU A 256 10.96 17.53 1.30
CA GLU A 256 12.26 17.98 0.79
C GLU A 256 12.71 19.27 1.47
N ASN A 257 11.84 20.27 1.61
CA ASN A 257 12.12 21.52 2.33
C ASN A 257 12.44 21.28 3.80
N GLN A 258 11.68 20.41 4.49
CA GLN A 258 11.97 20.01 5.87
C GLN A 258 13.31 19.27 5.98
N ASN A 259 13.67 18.43 5.01
CA ASN A 259 14.97 17.73 4.97
C ASN A 259 16.13 18.70 4.69
N GLN A 260 15.93 19.71 3.85
CA GLN A 260 16.90 20.80 3.63
C GLN A 260 17.10 21.63 4.91
N GLN A 261 16.02 22.02 5.59
CA GLN A 261 16.08 22.73 6.90
C GLN A 261 16.77 21.88 7.99
N ARG A 262 16.57 20.55 7.99
CA ARG A 262 17.29 19.61 8.88
C ARG A 262 18.78 19.52 8.58
N ARG A 263 19.18 19.60 7.30
CA ARG A 263 20.57 19.51 6.84
C ARG A 263 21.34 20.82 7.04
N ASN A 264 20.67 21.95 6.81
CA ASN A 264 21.25 23.28 6.94
C ASN A 264 20.47 24.14 7.96
N PRO A 265 20.59 23.90 9.28
CA PRO A 265 19.92 24.72 10.30
C PRO A 265 20.29 26.21 10.27
N SER A 266 21.43 26.55 9.65
CA SER A 266 21.93 27.91 9.45
C SER A 266 21.40 28.61 8.20
N ALA A 267 20.75 27.90 7.26
CA ALA A 267 20.33 28.48 5.97
C ALA A 267 18.93 29.10 5.99
N SER A 268 18.16 28.93 7.07
CA SER A 268 16.86 29.61 7.27
C SER A 268 16.95 30.75 8.30
N VAL A 269 18.16 31.26 8.54
CA VAL A 269 18.33 32.64 9.03
C VAL A 269 18.42 33.51 7.77
N GLU A 270 17.27 34.03 7.33
CA GLU A 270 17.27 35.28 6.58
C GLU A 270 18.01 36.30 7.47
N GLU A 271 18.95 37.08 6.91
CA GLU A 271 19.64 38.11 7.69
C GLU A 271 18.61 39.14 8.13
N GLU A 272 18.15 39.04 9.39
CA GLU A 272 17.19 39.98 9.97
C GLU A 272 17.74 41.39 9.77
N THR A 273 17.00 42.24 9.05
CA THR A 273 17.42 43.62 8.89
C THR A 273 17.62 44.24 10.28
N PRO A 274 18.60 45.14 10.48
CA PRO A 274 18.89 45.67 11.82
C PRO A 274 17.68 46.35 12.49
N ALA A 275 16.69 46.78 11.70
CA ALA A 275 15.39 47.24 12.18
C ALA A 275 14.52 46.09 12.75
N GLN A 276 14.40 44.97 12.04
CA GLN A 276 13.67 43.77 12.51
C GLN A 276 14.33 43.18 13.76
N ALA A 277 15.65 43.02 13.78
CA ALA A 277 16.38 42.52 14.94
C ALA A 277 16.20 43.41 16.17
N LYS A 278 16.25 44.75 15.99
CA LYS A 278 15.96 45.70 17.07
C LYS A 278 14.51 45.61 17.55
N ALA A 279 13.54 45.55 16.65
CA ALA A 279 12.12 45.43 17.00
C ALA A 279 11.82 44.11 17.74
N ARG A 280 12.47 43.01 17.33
CA ARG A 280 12.39 41.70 17.99
C ARG A 280 13.01 41.75 19.40
N ALA A 281 14.15 42.40 19.57
CA ALA A 281 14.78 42.60 20.87
C ALA A 281 13.88 43.45 21.79
N GLU A 282 13.36 44.58 21.31
CA GLU A 282 12.48 45.49 22.06
C GLU A 282 11.17 44.81 22.47
N ALA A 283 10.52 44.07 21.56
CA ALA A 283 9.35 43.26 21.87
C ALA A 283 9.65 42.17 22.91
N SER A 284 10.81 41.51 22.83
CA SER A 284 11.22 40.50 23.82
C SER A 284 11.44 41.11 25.21
N MET A 285 12.04 42.31 25.28
CA MET A 285 12.22 43.06 26.53
C MET A 285 10.87 43.52 27.09
N LYS A 286 9.96 44.02 26.24
CA LYS A 286 8.61 44.43 26.66
C LYS A 286 7.82 43.25 27.23
N ILE A 287 7.80 42.08 26.57
CA ILE A 287 7.15 40.87 27.08
C ILE A 287 7.75 40.45 28.43
N LYS A 288 9.08 40.52 28.58
CA LYS A 288 9.77 40.19 29.83
C LYS A 288 9.45 41.20 30.96
N MET A 289 9.40 42.49 30.65
CA MET A 289 8.99 43.56 31.56
C MET A 289 7.51 43.40 31.98
N GLU A 290 6.61 43.08 31.05
CA GLU A 290 5.20 42.84 31.34
C GLU A 290 5.00 41.58 32.19
N GLY A 291 5.75 40.50 31.91
CA GLY A 291 5.73 39.28 32.74
C GLY A 291 6.25 39.53 34.15
N PHE A 292 7.34 40.27 34.29
CA PHE A 292 7.90 40.68 35.58
C PHE A 292 6.95 41.61 36.35
N SER A 293 6.34 42.58 35.66
CA SER A 293 5.32 43.47 36.23
C SER A 293 4.09 42.70 36.72
N LYS A 294 3.56 41.76 35.92
CA LYS A 294 2.45 40.86 36.32
C LYS A 294 2.81 39.99 37.53
N PHE A 295 4.05 39.52 37.63
CA PHE A 295 4.54 38.79 38.80
C PHE A 295 4.57 39.67 40.07
N TRP A 296 5.15 40.88 39.98
CA TRP A 296 5.17 41.82 41.11
C TRP A 296 3.77 42.31 41.52
N HIS A 297 2.85 42.46 40.57
CA HIS A 297 1.47 42.85 40.85
C HIS A 297 0.62 41.72 41.47
N TRP A 298 1.10 40.48 41.46
CA TRP A 298 0.48 39.34 42.15
C TRP A 298 0.98 39.17 43.59
N GLN A 299 2.08 39.83 43.97
CA GLN A 299 2.77 39.63 45.25
C GLN A 299 2.48 40.74 46.29
N LYS A 300 1.33 41.44 46.16
CA LYS A 300 0.95 42.60 46.97
C LYS A 300 -0.56 42.67 47.19
#